data_AF-A0A956ID92-F1
#
_entry.id   AF-A0A956ID92-F1
#
_cell.length_a   1.000
_cell.length_b   1.000
_cell.length_c   1.000
_cell.angle_alpha   90.00
_cell.angle_beta   90.00
_cell.angle_gamma   90.00
#
_symmetry.space_group_name_H-M   'P 1'
#
loop_
_entity.id
_entity.type
_entity.pdbx_description
1 polymer ?
#
loop_
_entity_poly.entity_id
_entity_poly.type
_entity_poly.pdbx_seq_one_letter_code
_entity_poly.pdbx_strand_id
1 'polypeptide(L)'
;MTTTALGTAWEHGRFDALRGPGKVLFGRMYEDVAIEREAFAAARGERVFCIASAGCTAMALSRDHEVLAVDINPVQLAYAERRIATGEETRGMAERLMDAARFFAPLVGWTRARLQAFLEADDPEEQMARWRRDLDTRRFRLAFDALLSVASLRRVYASAFLDFLPRKLGPVMRGRLERAFSSHPNKDNPYARLLLLGERDEVTRPSSGHSIELALGDAASHLEGLSPGSLHGFTLSNILDGAEPSYRKRLFAAVERAAAPGAMVVLRSFGEPQGELPTNRAAADRSMLWGIVDVRPASSLGGK
;
A
#
# COMPACT_ATOMS: atom_id res chain seq x y z
N MET A 1 -5.45 29.07 -15.70
CA MET A 1 -6.03 27.94 -16.45
C MET A 1 -6.51 26.93 -15.43
N THR A 2 -7.80 26.66 -15.40
CA THR A 2 -8.45 25.83 -14.38
C THR A 2 -8.09 24.38 -14.63
N THR A 3 -7.21 23.82 -13.79
CA THR A 3 -6.78 22.42 -13.83
C THR A 3 -7.99 21.54 -13.54
N THR A 4 -8.57 20.92 -14.56
CA THR A 4 -9.67 19.97 -14.38
C THR A 4 -9.10 18.69 -13.77
N ALA A 5 -9.07 18.62 -12.43
CA ALA A 5 -8.87 17.37 -11.72
C ALA A 5 -10.01 16.43 -12.13
N LEU A 6 -9.70 15.37 -12.88
CA LEU A 6 -10.60 14.24 -13.04
C LEU A 6 -10.59 13.51 -11.69
N GLY A 7 -11.39 14.02 -10.76
CA GLY A 7 -11.37 13.64 -9.35
C GLY A 7 -11.52 12.14 -9.19
N THR A 8 -10.46 11.51 -8.70
CA THR A 8 -10.51 10.10 -8.29
C THR A 8 -11.25 10.00 -6.95
N ALA A 9 -11.72 8.80 -6.59
CA ALA A 9 -12.34 8.56 -5.28
C ALA A 9 -11.41 8.97 -4.10
N TRP A 10 -10.10 9.03 -4.35
CA TRP A 10 -9.06 9.39 -3.38
C TRP A 10 -9.09 10.88 -2.97
N GLU A 11 -9.43 11.79 -3.88
CA GLU A 11 -9.49 13.25 -3.61
C GLU A 11 -10.51 13.59 -2.51
N HIS A 12 -11.61 12.84 -2.47
CA HIS A 12 -12.67 13.04 -1.49
C HIS A 12 -12.25 12.66 -0.06
N GLY A 13 -11.13 11.94 0.09
CA GLY A 13 -10.56 11.56 1.38
C GLY A 13 -11.49 10.72 2.25
N ARG A 14 -12.39 9.96 1.61
CA ARG A 14 -13.37 9.08 2.24
C ARG A 14 -13.60 7.88 1.35
N PHE A 15 -13.75 6.72 1.97
CA PHE A 15 -14.22 5.54 1.26
C PHE A 15 -15.72 5.31 1.40
N ASP A 16 -16.42 6.03 2.29
CA ASP A 16 -17.85 5.85 2.53
C ASP A 16 -18.72 6.72 1.59
N ALA A 17 -19.97 6.33 1.35
CA ALA A 17 -20.90 7.04 0.45
C ALA A 17 -21.57 8.27 1.10
N LEU A 18 -21.20 8.62 2.34
CA LEU A 18 -21.84 9.68 3.12
C LEU A 18 -21.15 11.03 2.84
N ARG A 19 -21.94 12.11 2.75
CA ARG A 19 -21.39 13.48 2.70
C ARG A 19 -20.86 13.90 4.08
N GLY A 20 -19.69 14.53 4.14
CA GLY A 20 -19.11 15.09 5.36
C GLY A 20 -17.60 15.34 5.23
N PRO A 21 -16.91 15.77 6.30
CA PRO A 21 -15.49 16.12 6.23
C PRO A 21 -14.62 14.91 5.84
N GLY A 22 -13.50 15.18 5.17
CA GLY A 22 -12.49 14.18 4.83
C GLY A 22 -11.91 13.53 6.09
N LYS A 23 -11.48 12.27 5.98
CA LYS A 23 -10.97 11.47 7.11
C LYS A 23 -9.55 10.99 6.80
N VAL A 24 -8.77 10.74 7.84
CA VAL A 24 -7.55 9.94 7.71
C VAL A 24 -7.95 8.52 7.32
N LEU A 25 -7.62 8.15 6.09
CA LEU A 25 -7.97 6.85 5.52
C LEU A 25 -7.03 5.78 6.07
N PHE A 26 -5.73 6.08 6.03
CA PHE A 26 -4.65 5.19 6.44
C PHE A 26 -3.87 5.82 7.60
N GLY A 27 -3.91 5.18 8.76
CA GLY A 27 -3.01 5.54 9.87
C GLY A 27 -1.57 5.09 9.63
N ARG A 28 -1.39 4.03 8.83
CA ARG A 28 -0.10 3.47 8.42
C ARG A 28 -0.24 2.83 7.03
N MET A 29 0.86 2.80 6.28
CA MET A 29 0.92 2.07 5.02
C MET A 29 1.25 0.60 5.22
N TYR A 30 0.61 -0.24 4.41
CA TYR A 30 0.85 -1.66 4.30
C TYR A 30 1.63 -1.93 3.02
N GLU A 31 2.83 -1.37 2.97
CA GLU A 31 3.75 -1.44 1.83
C GLU A 31 5.10 -1.86 2.34
N ASP A 32 5.64 -2.95 1.80
CA ASP A 32 6.98 -3.38 2.16
C ASP A 32 8.03 -2.53 1.45
N VAL A 33 8.54 -1.52 2.17
CA VAL A 33 9.52 -0.55 1.64
C VAL A 33 10.87 -1.17 1.29
N ALA A 34 11.13 -2.42 1.69
CA ALA A 34 12.31 -3.14 1.23
C ALA A 34 12.36 -3.24 -0.30
N ILE A 35 11.20 -3.32 -0.96
CA ILE A 35 11.09 -3.39 -2.42
C ILE A 35 11.57 -2.08 -3.06
N GLU A 36 11.11 -0.93 -2.57
CA GLU A 36 11.60 0.36 -3.06
C GLU A 36 13.08 0.56 -2.79
N ARG A 37 13.57 0.17 -1.61
CA ARG A 37 15.00 0.30 -1.28
C ARG A 37 15.88 -0.53 -2.19
N GLU A 38 15.45 -1.73 -2.56
CA GLU A 38 16.13 -2.55 -3.56
C GLU A 38 16.06 -1.88 -4.94
N ALA A 39 14.87 -1.46 -5.37
CA ALA A 39 14.66 -0.86 -6.68
C ALA A 39 15.40 0.47 -6.88
N PHE A 40 15.59 1.26 -5.82
CA PHE A 40 16.23 2.57 -5.86
C PHE A 40 17.69 2.53 -5.37
N ALA A 41 18.28 1.36 -5.15
CA ALA A 41 19.62 1.24 -4.60
C ALA A 41 20.69 1.99 -5.41
N ALA A 42 20.56 2.03 -6.74
CA ALA A 42 21.45 2.76 -7.64
C ALA A 42 21.27 4.29 -7.61
N ALA A 43 20.18 4.78 -7.01
CA ALA A 43 19.81 6.19 -6.89
C ALA A 43 20.00 6.74 -5.46
N ARG A 44 20.86 6.12 -4.65
CA ARG A 44 21.16 6.59 -3.29
C ARG A 44 21.70 8.03 -3.32
N GLY A 45 21.15 8.88 -2.47
CA GLY A 45 21.43 10.32 -2.40
C GLY A 45 20.61 11.15 -3.38
N GLU A 46 19.94 10.52 -4.34
CA GLU A 46 19.17 11.21 -5.37
C GLU A 46 17.73 11.49 -4.95
N ARG A 47 17.05 12.33 -5.74
CA ARG A 47 15.64 12.68 -5.52
C ARG A 47 14.69 11.61 -6.04
N VAL A 48 13.75 11.18 -5.21
CA VAL A 48 12.71 10.18 -5.53
C VAL A 48 11.31 10.71 -5.23
N PHE A 49 10.31 10.17 -5.93
CA PHE A 49 8.90 10.54 -5.77
C PHE A 49 8.10 9.44 -5.08
N CYS A 50 7.20 9.81 -4.17
CA CYS A 50 6.22 8.88 -3.60
C CYS A 50 4.84 9.50 -3.41
N ILE A 51 3.81 8.66 -3.33
CA ILE A 51 2.51 9.07 -2.78
C ILE A 51 2.66 9.23 -1.26
N ALA A 52 2.29 10.39 -0.71
CA ALA A 52 2.59 10.72 0.69
C ALA A 52 1.81 9.82 1.66
N SER A 53 0.49 9.67 1.47
CA SER A 53 -0.40 8.84 2.27
C SER A 53 -0.17 8.96 3.78
N ALA A 54 0.18 7.89 4.51
CA ALA A 54 0.44 7.95 5.94
C ALA A 54 1.88 8.41 6.30
N GLY A 55 2.70 8.75 5.31
CA GLY A 55 4.10 9.18 5.45
C GLY A 55 5.12 8.05 5.64
N CYS A 56 4.70 6.79 5.79
CA CYS A 56 5.61 5.67 6.10
C CYS A 56 6.71 5.48 5.05
N THR A 57 6.32 5.39 3.79
CA THR A 57 7.23 5.13 2.67
C THR A 57 8.17 6.33 2.49
N ALA A 58 7.65 7.56 2.61
CA ALA A 58 8.47 8.77 2.60
C ALA A 58 9.55 8.79 3.70
N MET A 59 9.17 8.53 4.95
CA MET A 59 10.13 8.47 6.08
C MET A 59 11.16 7.34 5.95
N ALA A 60 10.76 6.23 5.33
CA ALA A 60 11.65 5.10 5.13
C ALA A 60 12.64 5.33 3.98
N LEU A 61 12.23 6.02 2.92
CA LEU A 61 13.08 6.39 1.79
C LEU A 61 13.99 7.58 2.11
N SER A 62 13.58 8.50 2.97
CA SER A 62 14.39 9.67 3.37
C SER A 62 15.68 9.33 4.13
N ARG A 63 15.85 8.05 4.49
CA ARG A 63 17.14 7.55 5.00
C ARG A 63 18.23 7.64 3.94
N ASP A 64 17.88 7.39 2.68
CA ASP A 64 18.82 7.20 1.59
C ASP A 64 18.58 8.15 0.40
N HIS A 65 17.49 8.92 0.38
CA HIS A 65 17.07 9.72 -0.78
C HIS A 65 16.40 11.04 -0.37
N GLU A 66 16.54 12.08 -1.19
CA GLU A 66 15.66 13.26 -1.09
C GLU A 66 14.25 12.88 -1.57
N VAL A 67 13.22 13.09 -0.75
CA VAL A 67 11.87 12.57 -1.05
C VAL A 67 10.91 13.71 -1.39
N LEU A 68 10.32 13.66 -2.58
CA LEU A 68 9.11 14.41 -2.93
C LEU A 68 7.88 13.52 -2.70
N ALA A 69 7.08 13.86 -1.70
CA ALA A 69 5.89 13.12 -1.29
C ALA A 69 4.62 13.91 -1.63
N VAL A 70 3.84 13.42 -2.58
CA VAL A 70 2.62 14.10 -3.08
C VAL A 70 1.36 13.36 -2.66
N ASP A 71 0.33 14.08 -2.25
CA ASP A 71 -1.00 13.51 -2.02
C ASP A 71 -2.09 14.46 -2.51
N ILE A 72 -3.15 13.88 -3.08
CA ILE A 72 -4.31 14.64 -3.54
C ILE A 72 -5.29 14.93 -2.39
N ASN A 73 -5.24 14.15 -1.31
CA ASN A 73 -6.11 14.31 -0.16
C ASN A 73 -5.47 15.21 0.91
N PRO A 74 -5.99 16.43 1.13
CA PRO A 74 -5.39 17.38 2.07
C PRO A 74 -5.43 16.90 3.53
N VAL A 75 -6.43 16.09 3.92
CA VAL A 75 -6.53 15.56 5.29
C VAL A 75 -5.46 14.50 5.54
N GLN A 76 -5.18 13.68 4.54
CA GLN A 76 -4.16 12.65 4.62
C GLN A 76 -2.76 13.27 4.59
N LEU A 77 -2.54 14.29 3.74
CA LEU A 77 -1.27 15.02 3.70
C LEU A 77 -0.96 15.74 5.02
N ALA A 78 -1.94 16.46 5.58
CA ALA A 78 -1.78 17.12 6.88
C ALA A 78 -1.50 16.12 8.02
N TYR A 79 -2.02 14.90 7.92
CA TYR A 79 -1.67 13.82 8.85
C TYR A 79 -0.23 13.34 8.65
N ALA A 80 0.21 13.11 7.40
CA ALA A 80 1.58 12.74 7.09
C ALA A 80 2.58 13.77 7.62
N GLU A 81 2.31 15.07 7.38
CA GLU A 81 3.13 16.18 7.87
C GLU A 81 3.29 16.15 9.39
N ARG A 82 2.19 16.10 10.15
CA ARG A 82 2.26 16.00 11.60
C ARG A 82 3.04 14.77 12.05
N ARG A 83 2.77 13.61 11.44
CA ARG A 83 3.43 12.36 11.83
C ARG A 83 4.93 12.39 11.54
N ILE A 84 5.34 12.96 10.42
CA ILE A 84 6.76 13.16 10.09
C ILE A 84 7.41 14.06 11.14
N ALA A 85 6.74 15.14 11.54
CA ALA A 85 7.26 16.08 12.52
C ALA A 85 7.30 15.54 13.96
N THR A 86 6.27 14.81 14.42
CA THR A 86 6.10 14.43 15.83
C THR A 86 6.31 12.94 16.11
N GLY A 87 6.25 12.09 15.08
CA GLY A 87 6.19 10.64 15.21
C GLY A 87 4.83 10.12 15.69
N GLU A 88 3.84 10.98 15.92
CA GLU A 88 2.54 10.57 16.46
C GLU A 88 1.70 9.84 15.42
N GLU A 89 1.20 8.65 15.79
CA GLU A 89 0.32 7.87 14.93
C GLU A 89 -1.14 8.08 15.30
N THR A 90 -1.99 8.26 14.29
CA THR A 90 -3.45 8.23 14.44
C THR A 90 -4.00 6.96 13.82
N ARG A 91 -5.00 6.33 14.48
CA ARG A 91 -5.73 5.21 13.87
C ARG A 91 -6.59 5.74 12.72
N GLY A 92 -6.32 5.24 11.51
CA GLY A 92 -7.15 5.47 10.34
C GLY A 92 -8.40 4.60 10.34
N MET A 93 -9.18 4.67 9.25
CA MET A 93 -10.34 3.81 9.08
C MET A 93 -9.95 2.34 8.95
N ALA A 94 -8.88 2.05 8.20
CA ALA A 94 -8.38 0.70 8.00
C ALA A 94 -8.00 0.03 9.32
N GLU A 95 -7.24 0.72 10.19
CA GLU A 95 -6.81 0.16 11.47
C GLU A 95 -7.99 -0.14 12.39
N ARG A 96 -9.03 0.72 12.40
CA ARG A 96 -10.25 0.48 13.20
C ARG A 96 -11.00 -0.77 12.74
N LEU A 97 -11.08 -1.00 11.43
CA LEU A 97 -11.69 -2.22 10.89
C LEU A 97 -10.88 -3.46 11.29
N MET A 98 -9.55 -3.38 11.22
CA MET A 98 -8.68 -4.48 11.64
C MET A 98 -8.77 -4.75 13.14
N ASP A 99 -8.91 -3.73 13.98
CA ASP A 99 -9.13 -3.89 15.43
C ASP A 99 -10.43 -4.66 15.71
N ALA A 100 -11.52 -4.31 15.02
CA ALA A 100 -12.78 -5.02 15.13
C ALA A 100 -12.65 -6.48 14.66
N ALA A 101 -11.96 -6.72 13.54
CA ALA A 101 -11.72 -8.08 13.04
C ALA A 101 -10.93 -8.92 14.07
N ARG A 102 -9.89 -8.35 14.70
CA ARG A 102 -9.11 -9.02 15.75
C ARG A 102 -9.94 -9.32 17.00
N PHE A 103 -10.82 -8.40 17.40
CA PHE A 103 -11.72 -8.62 18.53
C PHE A 103 -12.61 -9.86 18.33
N PHE A 104 -13.09 -10.09 17.10
CA PHE A 104 -13.92 -11.24 16.75
C PHE A 104 -13.14 -12.49 16.29
N ALA A 105 -11.81 -12.40 16.13
CA ALA A 105 -10.96 -13.50 15.67
C ALA A 105 -11.12 -14.81 16.47
N PRO A 106 -11.33 -14.81 17.81
CA PRO A 106 -11.56 -16.05 18.55
C PRO A 106 -12.76 -16.87 18.06
N LEU A 107 -13.78 -16.23 17.46
CA LEU A 107 -14.97 -16.93 16.92
C LEU A 107 -14.63 -17.87 15.76
N VAL A 108 -13.55 -17.60 15.02
CA VAL A 108 -13.04 -18.47 13.95
C VAL A 108 -11.90 -19.38 14.40
N GLY A 109 -11.64 -19.44 15.71
CA GLY A 109 -10.60 -20.28 16.32
C GLY A 109 -9.21 -19.64 16.36
N TRP A 110 -9.10 -18.36 15.99
CA TRP A 110 -7.86 -17.59 16.08
C TRP A 110 -7.70 -17.02 17.49
N THR A 111 -7.15 -17.83 18.39
CA THR A 111 -6.79 -17.37 19.73
C THR A 111 -5.42 -16.70 19.71
N ARG A 112 -5.17 -15.78 20.65
CA ARG A 112 -3.86 -15.10 20.76
C ARG A 112 -2.70 -16.10 20.83
N ALA A 113 -2.83 -17.18 21.61
CA ALA A 113 -1.80 -18.21 21.73
C ALA A 113 -1.50 -18.93 20.40
N ARG A 114 -2.54 -19.26 19.61
CA ARG A 114 -2.36 -19.88 18.28
C ARG A 114 -1.70 -18.92 17.30
N LEU A 115 -2.15 -17.67 17.28
CA LEU A 115 -1.58 -16.64 16.41
C LEU A 115 -0.11 -16.36 16.79
N GLN A 116 0.21 -16.29 18.07
CA GLN A 116 1.59 -16.12 18.53
C GLN A 116 2.46 -17.31 18.13
N ALA A 117 2.02 -18.55 18.38
CA ALA A 117 2.77 -19.73 17.96
C ALA A 117 2.96 -19.81 16.44
N PHE A 118 2.00 -19.34 15.65
CA PHE A 118 2.12 -19.23 14.21
C PHE A 118 3.09 -18.12 13.78
N LEU A 119 3.11 -17.00 14.50
CA LEU A 119 3.96 -15.86 14.19
C LEU A 119 5.41 -16.03 14.64
N GLU A 120 5.68 -16.86 15.65
CA GLU A 120 7.05 -17.19 16.08
C GLU A 120 7.72 -18.25 15.18
N ALA A 121 6.99 -18.80 14.20
CA ALA A 121 7.55 -19.75 13.25
C ALA A 121 8.53 -19.07 12.28
N ASP A 122 9.71 -19.68 12.13
CA ASP A 122 10.80 -19.20 11.27
C ASP A 122 10.81 -19.94 9.92
N ASP A 123 10.39 -21.20 9.90
CA ASP A 123 10.35 -22.03 8.68
C ASP A 123 9.01 -21.88 7.92
N PRO A 124 9.02 -21.42 6.64
CA PRO A 124 7.90 -21.45 5.69
C PRO A 124 7.12 -22.75 5.61
N GLU A 125 7.77 -23.91 5.67
CA GLU A 125 7.07 -25.18 5.55
C GLU A 125 6.26 -25.49 6.82
N GLU A 126 6.89 -25.36 7.99
CA GLU A 126 6.22 -25.54 9.29
C GLU A 126 5.06 -24.55 9.48
N GLN A 127 5.26 -23.27 9.16
CA GLN A 127 4.18 -22.28 9.27
C GLN A 127 3.02 -22.62 8.34
N MET A 128 3.27 -23.11 7.12
CA MET A 128 2.19 -23.49 6.21
C MET A 128 1.43 -24.72 6.68
N ALA A 129 2.11 -25.69 7.30
CA ALA A 129 1.46 -26.80 7.96
C ALA A 129 0.54 -26.33 9.12
N ARG A 130 1.03 -25.38 9.93
CA ARG A 130 0.24 -24.75 11.01
C ARG A 130 -0.93 -23.92 10.48
N TRP A 131 -0.73 -23.12 9.44
CA TRP A 131 -1.77 -22.34 8.78
C TRP A 131 -2.93 -23.24 8.35
N ARG A 132 -2.63 -24.30 7.58
CA ARG A 132 -3.65 -25.22 7.06
C ARG A 132 -4.38 -26.00 8.14
N ARG A 133 -3.67 -26.39 9.21
CA ARG A 133 -4.23 -27.20 10.30
C ARG A 133 -5.07 -26.36 11.27
N ASP A 134 -4.55 -25.20 11.67
CA ASP A 134 -5.04 -24.50 12.86
C ASP A 134 -5.77 -23.18 12.56
N LEU A 135 -5.45 -22.52 11.43
CA LEU A 135 -5.93 -21.15 11.14
C LEU A 135 -6.85 -21.08 9.92
N ASP A 136 -6.54 -21.77 8.83
CA ASP A 136 -7.33 -21.80 7.59
C ASP A 136 -8.50 -22.79 7.64
N THR A 137 -9.29 -22.66 8.71
CA THR A 137 -10.42 -23.54 8.97
C THR A 137 -11.62 -23.21 8.08
N ARG A 138 -12.55 -24.15 7.92
CA ARG A 138 -13.82 -23.89 7.20
C ARG A 138 -14.59 -22.70 7.78
N ARG A 139 -14.55 -22.53 9.12
CA ARG A 139 -15.20 -21.40 9.81
C ARG A 139 -14.56 -20.08 9.41
N PHE A 140 -13.23 -20.02 9.43
CA PHE A 140 -12.48 -18.84 8.97
C PHE A 140 -12.81 -18.52 7.51
N ARG A 141 -12.68 -19.49 6.60
CA ARG A 141 -12.93 -19.28 5.16
C ARG A 141 -14.34 -18.71 4.92
N LEU A 142 -15.37 -19.29 5.53
CA LEU A 142 -16.75 -18.81 5.38
C LEU A 142 -16.94 -17.40 5.95
N ALA A 143 -16.47 -17.14 7.17
CA ALA A 143 -16.62 -15.83 7.81
C ALA A 143 -15.86 -14.74 7.06
N PHE A 144 -14.62 -15.03 6.64
CA PHE A 144 -13.76 -14.11 5.93
C PHE A 144 -14.28 -13.81 4.51
N ASP A 145 -14.72 -14.83 3.77
CA ASP A 145 -15.29 -14.65 2.44
C ASP A 145 -16.63 -13.88 2.50
N ALA A 146 -17.42 -14.06 3.56
CA ALA A 146 -18.64 -13.27 3.79
C ALA A 146 -18.34 -11.80 4.15
N LEU A 147 -17.35 -11.57 5.02
CA LEU A 147 -16.91 -10.23 5.43
C LEU A 147 -16.40 -9.42 4.23
N LEU A 148 -15.59 -10.04 3.38
CA LEU A 148 -15.01 -9.42 2.18
C LEU A 148 -15.88 -9.56 0.92
N SER A 149 -17.12 -10.03 1.05
CA SER A 149 -18.04 -10.07 -0.08
C SER A 149 -18.41 -8.65 -0.51
N VAL A 150 -18.58 -8.44 -1.83
CA VAL A 150 -18.99 -7.14 -2.38
C VAL A 150 -20.30 -6.65 -1.74
N ALA A 151 -21.22 -7.56 -1.39
CA ALA A 151 -22.47 -7.20 -0.70
C ALA A 151 -22.22 -6.59 0.70
N SER A 152 -21.26 -7.12 1.45
CA SER A 152 -20.84 -6.56 2.74
C SER A 152 -20.07 -5.25 2.57
N LEU A 153 -19.14 -5.20 1.62
CA LEU A 153 -18.33 -4.01 1.35
C LEU A 153 -19.15 -2.83 0.85
N ARG A 154 -20.20 -3.06 0.04
CA ARG A 154 -21.17 -2.03 -0.41
C ARG A 154 -21.90 -1.32 0.73
N ARG A 155 -21.96 -1.91 1.92
CA ARG A 155 -22.60 -1.29 3.10
C ARG A 155 -21.69 -0.26 3.77
N VAL A 156 -20.39 -0.30 3.50
CA VAL A 156 -19.37 0.51 4.18
C VAL A 156 -18.65 1.43 3.19
N TYR A 157 -18.48 0.98 1.94
CA TYR A 157 -17.69 1.63 0.92
C TYR A 157 -18.53 2.14 -0.27
N ALA A 158 -18.14 3.28 -0.82
CA ALA A 158 -18.72 3.89 -2.01
C ALA A 158 -18.48 3.01 -3.24
N SER A 159 -19.40 3.06 -4.21
CA SER A 159 -19.37 2.19 -5.40
C SER A 159 -18.07 2.30 -6.19
N ALA A 160 -17.53 3.51 -6.37
CA ALA A 160 -16.28 3.74 -7.09
C ALA A 160 -15.05 3.05 -6.46
N PHE A 161 -15.04 2.85 -5.14
CA PHE A 161 -13.99 2.09 -4.46
C PHE A 161 -14.06 0.59 -4.75
N LEU A 162 -15.26 0.07 -5.05
CA LEU A 162 -15.49 -1.36 -5.24
C LEU A 162 -15.21 -1.81 -6.67
N ASP A 163 -15.25 -0.90 -7.64
CA ASP A 163 -15.14 -1.22 -9.06
C ASP A 163 -13.76 -1.78 -9.45
N PHE A 164 -12.71 -1.41 -8.70
CA PHE A 164 -11.36 -1.92 -8.91
C PHE A 164 -10.98 -3.10 -7.99
N LEU A 165 -11.83 -3.47 -7.03
CA LEU A 165 -11.55 -4.61 -6.17
C LEU A 165 -11.83 -5.94 -6.91
N PRO A 166 -11.03 -6.99 -6.66
CA PRO A 166 -11.32 -8.31 -7.19
C PRO A 166 -12.74 -8.80 -6.86
N ARG A 167 -13.46 -9.36 -7.85
CA ARG A 167 -14.85 -9.85 -7.69
C ARG A 167 -15.01 -10.90 -6.58
N LYS A 168 -13.96 -11.69 -6.31
CA LYS A 168 -13.89 -12.69 -5.23
C LYS A 168 -12.83 -12.29 -4.21
N LEU A 169 -12.99 -11.12 -3.60
CA LEU A 169 -11.98 -10.54 -2.70
C LEU A 169 -11.60 -11.46 -1.54
N GLY A 170 -12.55 -12.18 -0.92
CA GLY A 170 -12.27 -13.14 0.16
C GLY A 170 -11.23 -14.20 -0.23
N PRO A 171 -11.52 -15.05 -1.25
CA PRO A 171 -10.55 -16.01 -1.76
C PRO A 171 -9.23 -15.40 -2.23
N VAL A 172 -9.27 -14.23 -2.87
CA VAL A 172 -8.05 -13.52 -3.31
C VAL A 172 -7.18 -13.13 -2.11
N MET A 173 -7.76 -12.50 -1.10
CA MET A 173 -7.03 -12.10 0.10
C MET A 173 -6.50 -13.31 0.87
N ARG A 174 -7.25 -14.42 0.95
CA ARG A 174 -6.71 -15.67 1.52
C ARG A 174 -5.54 -16.22 0.72
N GLY A 175 -5.59 -16.14 -0.60
CA GLY A 175 -4.46 -16.49 -1.47
C GLY A 175 -3.24 -15.59 -1.26
N ARG A 176 -3.44 -14.28 -1.01
CA ARG A 176 -2.35 -13.35 -0.68
C ARG A 176 -1.72 -13.67 0.69
N LEU A 177 -2.54 -14.03 1.68
CA LEU A 177 -2.06 -14.51 2.98
C LEU A 177 -1.21 -15.78 2.83
N GLU A 178 -1.75 -16.81 2.15
CA GLU A 178 -1.01 -18.06 1.92
C GLU A 178 0.28 -17.84 1.12
N ARG A 179 0.27 -16.97 0.12
CA ARG A 179 1.48 -16.60 -0.62
C ARG A 179 2.54 -15.99 0.28
N ALA A 180 2.17 -15.06 1.18
CA ALA A 180 3.14 -14.44 2.07
C ALA A 180 3.69 -15.44 3.10
N PHE A 181 2.82 -16.23 3.73
CA PHE A 181 3.22 -17.24 4.72
C PHE A 181 4.08 -18.36 4.09
N SER A 182 3.88 -18.68 2.82
CA SER A 182 4.75 -19.64 2.13
C SER A 182 6.08 -19.06 1.67
N SER A 183 6.21 -17.73 1.60
CA SER A 183 7.39 -17.07 1.03
C SER A 183 8.29 -16.40 2.08
N HIS A 184 7.76 -16.04 3.24
CA HIS A 184 8.47 -15.25 4.26
C HIS A 184 8.33 -15.87 5.63
N PRO A 185 9.42 -16.00 6.42
CA PRO A 185 9.35 -16.29 7.84
C PRO A 185 8.40 -15.33 8.56
N ASN A 186 7.44 -15.85 9.33
CA ASN A 186 6.51 -14.99 10.07
C ASN A 186 7.21 -14.22 11.19
N LYS A 187 8.24 -14.83 11.78
CA LYS A 187 9.01 -14.29 12.90
C LYS A 187 9.53 -12.88 12.63
N ASP A 188 9.99 -12.65 11.39
CA ASP A 188 10.55 -11.37 10.94
C ASP A 188 9.59 -10.59 10.03
N ASN A 189 8.32 -10.97 9.96
CA ASN A 189 7.31 -10.27 9.18
C ASN A 189 6.48 -9.32 10.08
N PRO A 190 6.83 -8.02 10.13
CA PRO A 190 6.11 -7.07 10.98
C PRO A 190 4.68 -6.82 10.52
N TYR A 191 4.39 -7.00 9.23
CA TYR A 191 3.04 -6.86 8.69
C TYR A 191 2.12 -8.00 9.13
N ALA A 192 2.65 -9.22 9.26
CA ALA A 192 1.90 -10.36 9.81
C ALA A 192 1.56 -10.15 11.28
N ARG A 193 2.53 -9.68 12.09
CA ARG A 193 2.32 -9.33 13.50
C ARG A 193 1.30 -8.19 13.67
N LEU A 194 1.41 -7.15 12.84
CA LEU A 194 0.45 -6.04 12.83
C LEU A 194 -0.96 -6.49 12.45
N LEU A 195 -1.09 -7.32 11.41
CA LEU A 195 -2.38 -7.80 10.95
C LEU A 195 -3.06 -8.67 12.02
N LEU A 196 -2.36 -9.69 12.50
CA LEU A 196 -2.95 -10.75 13.33
C LEU A 196 -3.02 -10.38 14.82
N LEU A 197 -2.00 -9.71 15.36
CA LEU A 197 -1.93 -9.35 16.78
C LEU A 197 -2.16 -7.85 17.05
N GLY A 198 -2.10 -7.00 16.02
CA GLY A 198 -2.15 -5.55 16.20
C GLY A 198 -0.88 -4.96 16.77
N GLU A 199 0.20 -5.75 16.82
CA GLU A 199 1.50 -5.34 17.35
C GLU A 199 2.21 -4.46 16.35
N ARG A 200 2.74 -3.34 16.84
CA ARG A 200 3.37 -2.31 16.01
C ARG A 200 4.85 -2.32 16.27
N ASP A 201 5.62 -2.31 15.20
CA ASP A 201 7.04 -1.95 15.29
C ASP A 201 7.18 -0.53 15.82
N GLU A 202 8.28 -0.31 16.54
CA GLU A 202 8.70 1.03 16.95
C GLU A 202 8.68 1.98 15.75
N VAL A 203 8.13 3.17 15.99
CA VAL A 203 8.01 4.20 14.97
C VAL A 203 9.40 4.52 14.44
N THR A 204 9.63 4.28 13.15
CA THR A 204 10.78 4.87 12.45
C THR A 204 10.56 6.38 12.45
N ARG A 205 11.19 7.09 13.39
CA ARG A 205 11.36 8.53 13.27
C ARG A 205 12.16 8.80 11.99
N PRO A 206 11.90 9.92 11.28
CA PRO A 206 12.79 10.34 10.22
C PRO A 206 14.21 10.37 10.78
N SER A 207 15.12 9.60 10.18
CA SER A 207 16.53 9.82 10.46
C SER A 207 16.89 11.22 9.99
N SER A 208 17.86 11.87 10.63
CA SER A 208 18.44 13.15 10.20
C SER A 208 19.24 13.03 8.89
N GLY A 209 18.78 12.21 7.94
CA GLY A 209 19.42 11.93 6.66
C GLY A 209 19.03 12.99 5.64
N HIS A 210 18.10 12.66 4.76
CA HIS A 210 17.67 13.51 3.65
C HIS A 210 16.30 14.16 3.90
N SER A 211 15.97 15.19 3.13
CA SER A 211 14.73 15.95 3.33
C SER A 211 13.50 15.23 2.77
N ILE A 212 12.33 15.56 3.33
CA ILE A 212 11.02 15.16 2.81
C ILE A 212 10.27 16.43 2.46
N GLU A 213 10.04 16.65 1.18
CA GLU A 213 9.17 17.71 0.65
C GLU A 213 7.76 17.15 0.50
N LEU A 214 6.79 17.77 1.17
CA LEU A 214 5.37 17.41 1.06
C LEU A 214 4.66 18.40 0.15
N ALA A 215 3.88 17.90 -0.80
CA ALA A 215 3.11 18.75 -1.70
C ALA A 215 1.68 18.25 -1.91
N LEU A 216 0.72 19.17 -1.80
CA LEU A 216 -0.70 18.91 -2.04
C LEU A 216 -0.98 18.99 -3.53
N GLY A 217 -1.56 17.94 -4.10
CA GLY A 217 -2.11 17.98 -5.45
C GLY A 217 -2.14 16.64 -6.16
N ASP A 218 -2.58 16.70 -7.41
CA ASP A 218 -2.56 15.57 -8.33
C ASP A 218 -1.12 15.19 -8.71
N ALA A 219 -0.77 13.91 -8.59
CA ALA A 219 0.59 13.41 -8.88
C ALA A 219 1.03 13.71 -10.32
N ALA A 220 0.15 13.48 -11.31
CA ALA A 220 0.48 13.76 -12.71
C ALA A 220 0.77 15.25 -12.93
N SER A 221 -0.07 16.12 -12.37
CA SER A 221 0.11 17.58 -12.45
C SER A 221 1.40 18.07 -11.78
N HIS A 222 1.76 17.49 -10.63
CA HIS A 222 3.04 17.78 -9.96
C HIS A 222 4.24 17.35 -10.80
N LEU A 223 4.23 16.12 -11.30
CA LEU A 223 5.31 15.58 -12.15
C LEU A 223 5.45 16.37 -13.46
N GLU A 224 4.33 16.82 -14.04
CA GLU A 224 4.32 17.69 -15.22
C GLU A 224 4.98 19.05 -14.97
N GLY A 225 5.00 19.55 -13.73
CA GLY A 225 5.62 20.82 -13.36
C GLY A 225 7.14 20.75 -13.13
N LEU A 226 7.72 19.55 -12.97
CA LEU A 226 9.14 19.38 -12.64
C LEU A 226 10.05 19.54 -13.88
N SER A 227 11.34 19.76 -13.68
CA SER A 227 12.31 19.68 -14.78
C SER A 227 12.38 18.23 -15.32
N PRO A 228 12.53 18.02 -16.64
CA PRO A 228 12.79 16.69 -17.19
C PRO A 228 14.01 16.03 -16.53
N GLY A 229 13.96 14.72 -16.32
CA GLY A 229 15.10 13.98 -15.78
C GLY A 229 15.51 14.34 -14.35
N SER A 230 14.59 14.90 -13.54
CA SER A 230 14.88 15.38 -12.19
C SER A 230 14.64 14.35 -11.07
N LEU A 231 14.06 13.19 -11.39
CA LEU A 231 13.72 12.14 -10.41
C LEU A 231 14.33 10.80 -10.80
N HIS A 232 14.90 10.10 -9.82
CA HIS A 232 15.65 8.86 -10.02
C HIS A 232 14.89 7.60 -9.52
N GLY A 233 13.69 7.79 -8.95
CA GLY A 233 12.83 6.71 -8.51
C GLY A 233 11.40 7.19 -8.29
N PHE A 234 10.43 6.30 -8.51
CA PHE A 234 9.01 6.60 -8.34
C PHE A 234 8.30 5.46 -7.63
N THR A 235 7.61 5.72 -6.52
CA THR A 235 6.68 4.77 -5.91
C THR A 235 5.24 5.29 -6.05
N LEU A 236 4.45 4.52 -6.80
CA LEU A 236 3.10 4.85 -7.24
C LEU A 236 2.12 3.84 -6.65
N SER A 237 1.79 4.01 -5.38
CA SER A 237 0.86 3.11 -4.69
C SER A 237 -0.58 3.49 -4.95
N ASN A 238 -1.38 2.52 -5.42
CA ASN A 238 -2.83 2.52 -5.58
C ASN A 238 -3.46 3.72 -6.32
N ILE A 239 -2.66 4.61 -6.88
CA ILE A 239 -3.13 5.82 -7.58
C ILE A 239 -3.87 5.49 -8.88
N LEU A 240 -3.56 4.33 -9.48
CA LEU A 240 -4.25 3.84 -10.68
C LEU A 240 -5.51 3.02 -10.36
N ASP A 241 -5.76 2.69 -9.10
CA ASP A 241 -6.93 1.92 -8.71
C ASP A 241 -8.17 2.81 -8.81
N GLY A 242 -9.05 2.47 -9.76
CA GLY A 242 -10.24 3.25 -10.09
C GLY A 242 -9.97 4.49 -10.96
N ALA A 243 -8.74 4.67 -11.47
CA ALA A 243 -8.42 5.77 -12.35
C ALA A 243 -8.81 5.49 -13.81
N GLU A 244 -9.28 6.52 -14.50
CA GLU A 244 -9.58 6.45 -15.94
C GLU A 244 -8.34 6.10 -16.77
N PRO A 245 -8.47 5.37 -17.90
CA PRO A 245 -7.34 5.04 -18.77
C PRO A 245 -6.58 6.27 -19.29
N SER A 246 -7.28 7.39 -19.49
CA SER A 246 -6.67 8.66 -19.89
C SER A 246 -5.75 9.22 -18.81
N TYR A 247 -6.13 9.10 -17.53
CA TYR A 247 -5.30 9.50 -16.40
C TYR A 247 -4.05 8.64 -16.30
N ARG A 248 -4.19 7.31 -16.46
CA ARG A 248 -3.04 6.40 -16.50
C ARG A 248 -2.02 6.81 -17.57
N LYS A 249 -2.50 7.08 -18.80
CA LYS A 249 -1.64 7.52 -19.91
C LYS A 249 -0.92 8.83 -19.58
N ARG A 250 -1.64 9.80 -19.01
CA ARG A 250 -1.10 11.09 -18.58
C ARG A 250 -0.02 10.91 -17.49
N LEU A 251 -0.32 10.15 -16.44
CA LEU A 251 0.62 9.89 -15.35
C LEU A 251 1.89 9.21 -15.86
N PHE A 252 1.78 8.19 -16.70
CA PHE A 252 2.95 7.50 -17.26
C PHE A 252 3.82 8.43 -18.11
N ALA A 253 3.21 9.26 -18.96
CA ALA A 253 3.96 10.27 -19.72
C ALA A 253 4.66 11.29 -18.81
N ALA A 254 4.01 11.71 -17.72
CA ALA A 254 4.60 12.61 -16.73
C ALA A 254 5.79 11.97 -16.00
N VAL A 255 5.67 10.70 -15.60
CA VAL A 255 6.76 9.92 -14.99
C VAL A 255 7.93 9.78 -15.96
N GLU A 256 7.69 9.36 -17.20
CA GLU A 256 8.73 9.21 -18.21
C GLU A 256 9.48 10.52 -18.49
N ARG A 257 8.76 11.65 -18.51
CA ARG A 257 9.37 12.96 -18.69
C ARG A 257 10.26 13.35 -17.51
N ALA A 258 9.77 13.14 -16.28
CA ALA A 258 10.49 13.51 -15.06
C ALA A 258 11.63 12.53 -14.70
N ALA A 259 11.62 11.32 -15.27
CA ALA A 259 12.57 10.25 -14.99
C ALA A 259 13.98 10.56 -15.53
N ALA A 260 14.97 10.52 -14.64
CA ALA A 260 16.37 10.48 -15.01
C ALA A 260 16.72 9.14 -15.70
N PRO A 261 17.81 9.07 -16.49
CA PRO A 261 18.29 7.81 -17.03
C PRO A 261 18.48 6.76 -15.93
N GLY A 262 17.93 5.56 -16.13
CA GLY A 262 18.01 4.47 -15.16
C GLY A 262 17.01 4.55 -13.99
N ALA A 263 16.14 5.56 -13.94
CA ALA A 263 15.13 5.67 -12.90
C ALA A 263 14.18 4.45 -12.90
N MET A 264 13.86 3.96 -11.71
CA MET A 264 12.99 2.81 -11.50
C MET A 264 11.62 3.23 -10.98
N VAL A 265 10.61 2.41 -11.26
CA VAL A 265 9.23 2.61 -10.82
C VAL A 265 8.79 1.39 -10.05
N VAL A 266 8.21 1.61 -8.87
CA VAL A 266 7.49 0.62 -8.08
C VAL A 266 6.01 1.02 -8.08
N LEU A 267 5.17 0.23 -8.72
CA LEU A 267 3.74 0.50 -8.85
C LEU A 267 2.94 -0.55 -8.10
N ARG A 268 2.03 -0.13 -7.23
CA ARG A 268 1.16 -1.05 -6.48
C ARG A 268 -0.30 -0.89 -6.86
N SER A 269 -1.00 -2.02 -6.95
CA SER A 269 -2.44 -2.06 -7.19
C SER A 269 -3.10 -3.16 -6.36
N PHE A 270 -4.30 -2.86 -5.88
CA PHE A 270 -5.18 -3.85 -5.26
C PHE A 270 -5.67 -4.91 -6.26
N GLY A 271 -5.63 -4.62 -7.56
CA GLY A 271 -6.01 -5.55 -8.62
C GLY A 271 -5.08 -6.76 -8.73
N GLU A 272 -5.49 -7.74 -9.53
CA GLU A 272 -4.66 -8.87 -9.93
C GLU A 272 -4.14 -8.64 -11.36
N PRO A 273 -2.95 -9.17 -11.72
CA PRO A 273 -2.44 -9.05 -13.07
C PRO A 273 -3.39 -9.74 -14.07
N GLN A 274 -3.63 -9.12 -15.22
CA GLN A 274 -4.52 -9.66 -16.27
C GLN A 274 -3.85 -10.75 -17.13
N GLY A 275 -2.56 -11.00 -16.93
CA GLY A 275 -1.74 -11.97 -17.63
C GLY A 275 -0.36 -12.11 -16.97
N GLU A 276 0.60 -12.69 -17.67
CA GLU A 276 1.98 -12.74 -17.18
C GLU A 276 2.54 -11.32 -17.02
N LEU A 277 3.05 -11.03 -15.84
CA LEU A 277 3.74 -9.79 -15.51
C LEU A 277 5.06 -10.16 -14.83
N PRO A 278 6.13 -10.41 -15.60
CA PRO A 278 7.42 -10.86 -15.06
C PRO A 278 8.05 -9.89 -14.05
N THR A 279 7.66 -8.61 -14.13
CA THR A 279 8.07 -7.53 -13.23
C THR A 279 7.23 -7.46 -11.95
N ASN A 280 6.22 -8.33 -11.79
CA ASN A 280 5.39 -8.39 -10.59
C ASN A 280 6.16 -9.04 -9.42
N ARG A 281 6.40 -8.25 -8.38
CA ARG A 281 7.05 -8.63 -7.14
C ARG A 281 6.06 -8.82 -5.98
N ALA A 282 4.75 -8.97 -6.24
CA ALA A 282 3.74 -9.12 -5.17
C ALA A 282 3.94 -10.35 -4.26
N ALA A 283 4.76 -11.32 -4.65
CA ALA A 283 5.20 -12.43 -3.78
C ALA A 283 6.29 -12.01 -2.78
N ALA A 284 7.13 -11.03 -3.14
CA ALA A 284 8.17 -10.49 -2.28
C ALA A 284 7.63 -9.48 -1.25
N ASP A 285 6.45 -8.89 -1.50
CA ASP A 285 5.84 -7.92 -0.59
C ASP A 285 5.25 -8.62 0.65
N ARG A 286 5.85 -8.35 1.82
CA ARG A 286 5.44 -8.95 3.10
C ARG A 286 4.10 -8.44 3.63
N SER A 287 3.52 -7.37 3.07
CA SER A 287 2.32 -6.72 3.60
C SER A 287 1.02 -7.48 3.32
N MET A 288 1.06 -8.51 2.46
CA MET A 288 -0.07 -9.37 2.09
C MET A 288 -1.25 -8.64 1.43
N LEU A 289 -1.09 -7.36 1.08
CA LEU A 289 -2.19 -6.54 0.60
C LEU A 289 -2.29 -6.50 -0.91
N TRP A 290 -1.19 -6.59 -1.64
CA TRP A 290 -1.12 -6.24 -3.06
C TRP A 290 -1.25 -7.47 -3.96
N GLY A 291 -1.98 -7.33 -5.08
CA GLY A 291 -1.98 -8.32 -6.16
C GLY A 291 -0.95 -7.99 -7.24
N ILE A 292 -0.66 -6.70 -7.40
CA ILE A 292 0.39 -6.20 -8.28
C ILE A 292 1.35 -5.33 -7.46
N VAL A 293 2.63 -5.65 -7.54
CA VAL A 293 3.77 -4.81 -7.17
C VAL A 293 4.72 -4.82 -8.35
N ASP A 294 4.45 -3.99 -9.36
CA ASP A 294 5.17 -3.94 -10.62
C ASP A 294 6.45 -3.10 -10.47
N VAL A 295 7.61 -3.73 -10.63
CA VAL A 295 8.93 -3.09 -10.50
C VAL A 295 9.66 -3.11 -11.83
N ARG A 296 9.85 -1.92 -12.44
CA ARG A 296 10.45 -1.81 -13.78
C ARG A 296 11.08 -0.43 -14.05
N PRO A 297 11.94 -0.30 -15.06
CA PRO A 297 12.46 1.01 -15.47
C PRO A 297 11.35 1.97 -15.89
N ALA A 298 11.47 3.25 -15.55
CA ALA A 298 10.51 4.28 -15.92
C ALA A 298 10.30 4.37 -17.44
N SER A 299 11.37 4.18 -18.22
CA SER A 299 11.36 4.16 -19.69
C SER A 299 10.55 3.03 -20.32
N SER A 300 10.04 2.09 -19.51
CA SER A 300 9.21 0.96 -19.97
C SER A 300 7.72 1.14 -19.66
N LEU A 301 7.32 2.25 -19.02
CA LEU A 301 5.93 2.47 -18.59
C LEU A 301 4.95 2.64 -19.75
N GLY A 302 5.32 3.45 -20.73
CA GLY A 302 4.51 3.86 -21.88
C GLY A 302 4.60 2.92 -23.07
N GLY A 303 4.82 1.63 -22.84
CA GLY A 303 5.03 0.59 -23.85
C GLY A 303 4.39 0.91 -25.20
N LYS A 304 5.26 1.03 -26.23
CA LYS A 304 4.88 0.90 -27.63
C LYS A 304 4.38 -0.52 -27.90
#